data_AF-A0A1V0R5D3-F1
#
_entry.id   AF-A0A1V0R5D3-F1
#
_cell.length_a   1.000
_cell.length_b   1.000
_cell.length_c   1.000
_cell.angle_alpha   90.00
_cell.angle_beta   90.00
_cell.angle_gamma   90.00
#
_symmetry.space_group_name_H-M   'P 1'
#
loop_
_entity.id
_entity.type
_entity.pdbx_description
1 polymer ?
#
loop_
_entity_poly.entity_id
_entity_poly.type
_entity_poly.pdbx_seq_one_letter_code
_entity_poly.pdbx_strand_id
1 'polypeptide(L)'
;MAVPVPSPAPTAPAPTVRGRGRGPGAARAATAAVAALLAAALTAVPSGPAHAFTGDNHEGITRAALPWEPVTLTAMADARDGAVNADDKRPYFDVGPLHCDNADYLAPRHAADYPRTRDEATTELLACIRTSVGRFRNAVRAADGLVDADGKVRADQSDLSSPCTWDEKPGRAKCAVLEQLGRGWHPIEDFYAHSNWADRPAPGPIGLDNPPGLGRTDVAPFLDIRRYSTMKDADWTRDARERIPADLATGCYPDIDSTGVKPADCAGRVAHNHVLNKDTAASPRSRTDDNFGHATAGATAEITRQWNDFEAELLAAYPDHRRGAQMVCALVHDDPATACP
;
A
#
# COMPACT_ATOMS: atom_id res chain seq x y z
N MET A 1 18.95 20.61 45.63
CA MET A 1 20.10 19.71 45.78
C MET A 1 20.73 19.56 44.41
N ALA A 2 21.91 20.14 44.23
CA ALA A 2 22.65 20.12 42.97
C ALA A 2 23.53 18.86 42.93
N VAL A 3 23.52 18.15 41.81
CA VAL A 3 24.48 17.08 41.50
C VAL A 3 25.08 17.36 40.13
N PRO A 4 26.40 17.24 39.93
CA PRO A 4 27.12 17.90 38.85
C PRO A 4 27.39 16.99 37.64
N VAL A 5 27.61 17.65 36.51
CA VAL A 5 28.09 17.10 35.23
C VAL A 5 29.58 16.74 35.31
N PRO A 6 30.03 15.59 34.78
CA PRO A 6 31.44 15.36 34.48
C PRO A 6 31.79 15.65 33.01
N SER A 7 32.85 16.45 32.85
CA SER A 7 33.55 16.80 31.60
C SER A 7 34.69 15.82 31.28
N PRO A 8 35.31 15.88 30.08
CA PRO A 8 35.80 14.71 29.34
C PRO A 8 37.27 14.33 29.54
N ALA A 9 37.61 13.21 28.89
CA ALA A 9 38.85 12.41 28.93
C ALA A 9 40.19 13.14 28.65
N PRO A 10 41.32 12.56 29.11
CA PRO A 10 42.64 12.95 28.68
C PRO A 10 43.14 12.19 27.43
N THR A 11 43.85 12.97 26.64
CA THR A 11 44.58 12.75 25.39
C THR A 11 45.69 11.69 25.46
N ALA A 12 45.80 10.88 24.41
CA ALA A 12 46.96 10.04 24.11
C ALA A 12 48.01 10.82 23.29
N PRO A 13 49.32 10.62 23.52
CA PRO A 13 50.36 11.21 22.70
C PRO A 13 50.74 10.35 21.49
N ALA A 14 51.08 11.02 20.38
CA ALA A 14 51.67 10.45 19.17
C ALA A 14 53.21 10.70 19.14
N PRO A 15 53.96 10.37 18.07
CA PRO A 15 54.96 9.30 18.08
C PRO A 15 56.41 9.80 18.01
N THR A 16 57.36 8.94 18.35
CA THR A 16 58.81 9.18 18.18
C THR A 16 59.35 8.58 16.88
N VAL A 17 59.94 9.46 16.07
CA VAL A 17 60.70 9.17 14.86
C VAL A 17 62.18 8.95 15.20
N ARG A 18 62.75 7.82 14.74
CA ARG A 18 64.17 7.60 14.41
C ARG A 18 64.18 6.52 13.32
N GLY A 19 64.92 6.55 12.22
CA GLY A 19 66.06 7.38 11.82
C GLY A 19 67.08 6.48 11.12
N ARG A 20 67.06 6.52 9.78
CA ARG A 20 68.17 6.29 8.81
C ARG A 20 68.94 4.96 8.79
N GLY A 21 68.90 4.32 7.62
CA GLY A 21 70.01 3.54 7.04
C GLY A 21 70.00 3.68 5.51
N ARG A 22 70.99 4.38 4.95
CA ARG A 22 71.25 4.53 3.50
C ARG A 22 72.15 3.38 3.03
N GLY A 23 71.88 2.84 1.84
CA GLY A 23 72.81 2.07 1.03
C GLY A 23 72.39 2.10 -0.45
N PRO A 24 73.26 2.51 -1.39
CA PRO A 24 72.91 2.60 -2.82
C PRO A 24 73.28 1.30 -3.56
N GLY A 25 72.39 0.86 -4.45
CA GLY A 25 72.64 -0.25 -5.37
C GLY A 25 71.83 -0.05 -6.63
N ALA A 26 72.51 0.11 -7.76
CA ALA A 26 71.94 0.42 -9.06
C ALA A 26 71.50 -0.83 -9.83
N ALA A 27 70.55 -0.59 -10.74
CA ALA A 27 70.37 -1.23 -12.05
C ALA A 27 69.45 -2.48 -12.20
N ARG A 28 68.47 -2.29 -13.11
CA ARG A 28 67.84 -3.22 -14.07
C ARG A 28 66.78 -4.21 -13.57
N ALA A 29 65.52 -3.91 -13.94
CA ALA A 29 64.53 -4.79 -14.62
C ALA A 29 63.19 -4.02 -14.64
N ALA A 30 62.76 -3.42 -15.75
CA ALA A 30 61.99 -4.04 -16.83
C ALA A 30 60.70 -4.74 -16.35
N THR A 31 59.57 -4.14 -16.75
CA THR A 31 58.24 -4.71 -17.04
C THR A 31 57.44 -5.37 -15.91
N ALA A 32 56.38 -4.68 -15.46
CA ALA A 32 54.97 -5.05 -15.72
C ALA A 32 54.06 -4.48 -14.63
N ALA A 33 53.12 -3.60 -14.99
CA ALA A 33 51.70 -3.73 -14.63
C ALA A 33 50.92 -2.51 -15.11
N VAL A 34 49.87 -2.81 -15.86
CA VAL A 34 48.94 -1.93 -16.54
C VAL A 34 47.93 -1.35 -15.52
N ALA A 35 47.61 -0.07 -15.74
CA ALA A 35 46.38 0.64 -15.39
C ALA A 35 45.75 0.40 -14.00
N ALA A 36 45.99 1.34 -13.09
CA ALA A 36 45.03 1.71 -12.06
C ALA A 36 44.47 3.10 -12.39
N LEU A 37 43.14 3.25 -12.22
CA LEU A 37 42.32 4.46 -12.19
C LEU A 37 41.20 4.48 -13.25
N LEU A 38 40.29 3.50 -13.16
CA LEU A 38 38.87 3.78 -13.36
C LEU A 38 38.24 3.87 -11.97
N ALA A 39 38.19 5.09 -11.44
CA ALA A 39 37.35 5.39 -10.29
C ALA A 39 35.90 5.21 -10.73
N ALA A 40 35.32 4.06 -10.37
CA ALA A 40 33.87 3.88 -10.43
C ALA A 40 33.24 4.88 -9.47
N ALA A 41 32.75 5.99 -10.01
CA ALA A 41 31.78 6.81 -9.32
C ALA A 41 30.51 5.97 -9.16
N LEU A 42 30.41 5.24 -8.05
CA LEU A 42 29.11 4.83 -7.53
C LEU A 42 28.40 6.10 -7.10
N THR A 43 27.69 6.73 -8.03
CA THR A 43 26.58 7.58 -7.66
C THR A 43 25.61 6.67 -6.92
N ALA A 44 25.53 6.80 -5.60
CA ALA A 44 24.36 6.37 -4.87
C ALA A 44 23.18 7.10 -5.51
N VAL A 45 22.45 6.41 -6.39
CA VAL A 45 21.15 6.87 -6.83
C VAL A 45 20.35 6.95 -5.53
N PRO A 46 19.88 8.12 -5.09
CA PRO A 46 19.00 8.16 -3.94
C PRO A 46 17.86 7.22 -4.27
N SER A 47 17.59 6.26 -3.37
CA SER A 47 16.34 5.52 -3.40
C SER A 47 15.27 6.59 -3.51
N GLY A 48 14.56 6.63 -4.65
CA GLY A 48 13.37 7.47 -4.75
C GLY A 48 12.44 7.13 -3.59
N PRO A 49 11.51 8.01 -3.20
CA PRO A 49 10.43 7.60 -2.32
C PRO A 49 9.86 6.30 -2.91
N ALA A 50 9.90 5.22 -2.13
CA ALA A 50 9.26 3.99 -2.54
C ALA A 50 7.78 4.32 -2.59
N HIS A 51 7.21 4.34 -3.79
CA HIS A 51 5.77 4.31 -3.94
C HIS A 51 5.27 3.00 -3.34
N ALA A 52 4.00 2.95 -2.94
CA ALA A 52 3.29 1.70 -2.66
C ALA A 52 3.24 0.85 -3.96
N PHE A 53 2.25 0.00 -4.24
CA PHE A 53 2.19 -0.51 -5.63
C PHE A 53 2.35 0.66 -6.61
N THR A 54 3.33 0.61 -7.53
CA THR A 54 3.53 1.79 -8.40
C THR A 54 2.26 2.03 -9.19
N GLY A 55 1.95 3.26 -9.58
CA GLY A 55 0.71 3.59 -10.30
C GLY A 55 0.38 2.65 -11.48
N ASP A 56 1.39 2.19 -12.24
CA ASP A 56 1.21 1.22 -13.33
C ASP A 56 0.66 -0.15 -12.85
N ASN A 57 1.00 -0.56 -11.63
CA ASN A 57 0.52 -1.81 -11.03
C ASN A 57 -0.89 -1.66 -10.48
N HIS A 58 -1.21 -0.54 -9.82
CA HIS A 58 -2.60 -0.21 -9.48
C HIS A 58 -3.48 -0.19 -10.74
N GLU A 59 -3.00 0.45 -11.81
CA GLU A 59 -3.69 0.46 -13.10
C GLU A 59 -3.91 -0.96 -13.63
N GLY A 60 -2.86 -1.78 -13.64
CA GLY A 60 -2.94 -3.16 -14.11
C GLY A 60 -3.94 -4.01 -13.33
N ILE A 61 -3.91 -3.93 -12.00
CA ILE A 61 -4.83 -4.65 -11.10
C ILE A 61 -6.26 -4.18 -11.33
N THR A 62 -6.50 -2.88 -11.24
CA THR A 62 -7.85 -2.30 -11.38
C THR A 62 -8.44 -2.59 -12.75
N ARG A 63 -7.67 -2.48 -13.85
CA ARG A 63 -8.14 -2.83 -15.20
C ARG A 63 -8.43 -4.31 -15.37
N ALA A 64 -7.65 -5.19 -14.74
CA ALA A 64 -7.91 -6.62 -14.77
C ALA A 64 -9.17 -6.99 -13.96
N ALA A 65 -9.45 -6.25 -12.88
CA ALA A 65 -10.55 -6.54 -11.98
C ALA A 65 -11.92 -6.02 -12.46
N LEU A 66 -11.94 -4.92 -13.22
CA LEU A 66 -13.17 -4.16 -13.54
C LEU A 66 -13.54 -4.25 -15.02
N PRO A 67 -14.67 -4.88 -15.38
CA PRO A 67 -15.14 -4.98 -16.76
C PRO A 67 -15.92 -3.72 -17.19
N TRP A 68 -15.36 -2.53 -16.98
CA TRP A 68 -16.02 -1.25 -17.26
C TRP A 68 -15.64 -0.69 -18.63
N GLU A 69 -16.46 0.24 -19.13
CA GLU A 69 -16.15 0.94 -20.39
C GLU A 69 -14.91 1.86 -20.25
N PRO A 70 -14.19 2.12 -21.35
CA PRO A 70 -12.83 2.65 -21.29
C PRO A 70 -12.65 4.02 -20.63
N VAL A 71 -13.57 4.98 -20.82
CA VAL A 71 -13.43 6.33 -20.23
C VAL A 71 -13.60 6.25 -18.72
N THR A 72 -14.62 5.52 -18.27
CA THR A 72 -14.92 5.31 -16.86
C THR A 72 -13.83 4.50 -16.17
N LEU A 73 -13.36 3.43 -16.82
CA LEU A 73 -12.25 2.62 -16.34
C LEU A 73 -10.97 3.45 -16.25
N THR A 74 -10.70 4.35 -17.19
CA THR A 74 -9.53 5.23 -17.14
C THR A 74 -9.62 6.23 -15.99
N ALA A 75 -10.80 6.84 -15.75
CA ALA A 75 -10.99 7.71 -14.59
C ALA A 75 -10.75 6.97 -13.26
N MET A 76 -11.00 5.66 -13.21
CA MET A 76 -10.73 4.84 -12.03
C MET A 76 -9.25 4.42 -11.92
N ALA A 77 -8.69 3.89 -13.01
CA ALA A 77 -7.49 3.06 -13.00
C ALA A 77 -6.20 3.76 -13.45
N ASP A 78 -6.28 4.88 -14.18
CA ASP A 78 -5.09 5.49 -14.80
C ASP A 78 -3.91 5.63 -13.81
N ALA A 79 -2.73 5.18 -14.22
CA ALA A 79 -1.55 5.09 -13.36
C ALA A 79 -1.13 6.42 -12.74
N ARG A 80 -1.46 7.53 -13.39
CA ARG A 80 -1.07 8.86 -12.92
C ARG A 80 -2.22 9.57 -12.22
N ASP A 81 -3.40 9.53 -12.82
CA ASP A 81 -4.54 10.39 -12.47
C ASP A 81 -5.83 9.60 -12.26
N GLY A 82 -5.78 8.28 -12.11
CA GLY A 82 -6.90 7.45 -11.70
C GLY A 82 -7.28 7.65 -10.24
N ALA A 83 -8.55 7.46 -9.90
CA ALA A 83 -9.05 7.54 -8.54
C ALA A 83 -8.35 6.56 -7.58
N VAL A 84 -7.96 5.37 -8.06
CA VAL A 84 -7.22 4.39 -7.26
C VAL A 84 -5.82 4.89 -6.88
N ASN A 85 -5.23 5.80 -7.65
CA ASN A 85 -3.90 6.37 -7.36
C ASN A 85 -3.97 7.69 -6.56
N ALA A 86 -5.15 8.05 -6.04
CA ALA A 86 -5.35 9.35 -5.40
C ALA A 86 -4.65 9.46 -4.03
N ASP A 87 -4.53 8.37 -3.29
CA ASP A 87 -3.84 8.34 -1.99
C ASP A 87 -2.31 8.33 -2.14
N ASP A 88 -1.80 7.94 -3.30
CA ASP A 88 -0.37 7.95 -3.65
C ASP A 88 0.22 9.36 -3.91
N LYS A 89 -0.59 10.40 -3.66
CA LYS A 89 -0.24 11.81 -3.80
C LYS A 89 -0.22 12.49 -2.44
N ARG A 90 0.78 13.35 -2.20
CA ARG A 90 0.82 14.14 -0.97
C ARG A 90 -0.39 15.08 -0.84
N PRO A 91 -0.93 15.26 0.38
CA PRO A 91 -0.39 14.78 1.66
C PRO A 91 -0.82 13.35 2.06
N TYR A 92 -1.68 12.70 1.28
CA TYR A 92 -2.26 11.40 1.61
C TYR A 92 -1.21 10.29 1.68
N PHE A 93 -0.21 10.35 0.79
CA PHE A 93 0.91 9.42 0.74
C PHE A 93 1.62 9.22 2.08
N ASP A 94 1.68 10.27 2.91
CA ASP A 94 2.39 10.20 4.18
C ASP A 94 1.50 9.64 5.33
N VAL A 95 0.37 8.98 5.03
CA VAL A 95 -0.61 8.46 6.00
C VAL A 95 -0.77 6.94 5.87
N GLY A 96 -0.12 6.17 6.74
CA GLY A 96 -0.03 4.71 6.65
C GLY A 96 -1.35 3.94 6.63
N PRO A 97 -2.42 4.37 7.35
CA PRO A 97 -3.74 3.75 7.19
C PRO A 97 -4.34 3.85 5.78
N LEU A 98 -3.82 4.70 4.89
CA LEU A 98 -4.24 4.77 3.49
C LEU A 98 -3.48 3.76 2.60
N HIS A 99 -2.44 3.12 3.11
CA HIS A 99 -1.57 2.17 2.39
C HIS A 99 -1.48 0.79 3.09
N CYS A 100 -2.28 0.59 4.15
CA CYS A 100 -2.27 -0.65 4.94
C CYS A 100 -0.89 -0.99 5.57
N ASP A 101 -0.09 0.03 5.84
CA ASP A 101 1.25 -0.10 6.39
C ASP A 101 1.27 -0.31 7.91
N ASN A 102 2.46 -0.66 8.42
CA ASN A 102 2.80 -0.68 9.85
C ASN A 102 2.09 -1.74 10.70
N ALA A 103 1.39 -2.70 10.10
CA ALA A 103 0.87 -3.87 10.80
C ALA A 103 1.94 -4.99 10.90
N ASP A 104 3.22 -4.63 11.01
CA ASP A 104 4.33 -5.58 11.13
C ASP A 104 4.31 -6.30 12.47
N TYR A 105 4.56 -7.60 12.41
CA TYR A 105 4.62 -8.46 13.57
C TYR A 105 5.47 -9.69 13.28
N LEU A 106 6.32 -10.06 14.22
CA LEU A 106 6.93 -11.38 14.28
C LEU A 106 6.56 -12.05 15.58
N ALA A 107 6.06 -13.27 15.49
CA ALA A 107 5.79 -14.08 16.66
C ALA A 107 7.09 -14.37 17.44
N PRO A 108 7.03 -14.56 18.77
CA PRO A 108 8.22 -14.79 19.61
C PRO A 108 9.12 -15.95 19.15
N ARG A 109 8.56 -16.94 18.46
CA ARG A 109 9.29 -18.07 17.87
C ARG A 109 10.19 -17.69 16.68
N HIS A 110 9.97 -16.51 16.09
CA HIS A 110 10.75 -15.93 15.00
C HIS A 110 11.65 -14.79 15.50
N ALA A 111 11.17 -14.01 16.47
CA ALA A 111 11.95 -12.97 17.15
C ALA A 111 11.40 -12.74 18.57
N ALA A 112 12.13 -13.17 19.60
CA ALA A 112 11.66 -13.11 20.99
C ALA A 112 11.45 -11.67 21.49
N ASP A 113 12.32 -10.75 21.05
CA ASP A 113 12.34 -9.34 21.47
C ASP A 113 11.79 -8.41 20.38
N TYR A 114 10.85 -8.89 19.56
CA TYR A 114 10.25 -8.06 18.51
C TYR A 114 9.52 -6.85 19.10
N PRO A 115 9.77 -5.61 18.62
CA PRO A 115 9.35 -4.39 19.31
C PRO A 115 7.84 -4.08 19.20
N ARG A 116 7.11 -4.78 18.32
CA ARG A 116 5.66 -4.63 18.12
C ARG A 116 4.93 -5.87 18.63
N THR A 117 3.88 -5.66 19.40
CA THR A 117 2.97 -6.74 19.82
C THR A 117 1.98 -7.08 18.71
N ARG A 118 1.36 -8.27 18.78
CA ARG A 118 0.29 -8.67 17.86
C ARG A 118 -0.88 -7.70 17.92
N ASP A 119 -1.24 -7.23 19.13
CA ASP A 119 -2.40 -6.35 19.32
C ASP A 119 -2.19 -4.97 18.69
N GLU A 120 -0.98 -4.41 18.83
CA GLU A 120 -0.59 -3.17 18.18
C GLU A 120 -0.62 -3.31 16.65
N ALA A 121 0.00 -4.36 16.10
CA ALA A 121 -0.02 -4.62 14.67
C ALA A 121 -1.44 -4.82 14.12
N THR A 122 -2.28 -5.55 14.85
CA THR A 122 -3.70 -5.70 14.51
C THR A 122 -4.44 -4.36 14.55
N THR A 123 -4.09 -3.45 15.46
CA THR A 123 -4.71 -2.12 15.55
C THR A 123 -4.41 -1.26 14.31
N GLU A 124 -3.19 -1.30 13.78
CA GLU A 124 -2.84 -0.59 12.52
C GLU A 124 -3.63 -1.16 11.34
N LEU A 125 -3.67 -2.48 11.19
CA LEU A 125 -4.41 -3.13 10.11
C LEU A 125 -5.90 -2.76 10.13
N LEU A 126 -6.50 -2.72 11.33
CA LEU A 126 -7.89 -2.31 11.49
C LEU A 126 -8.13 -0.83 11.17
N ALA A 127 -7.11 0.04 11.30
CA ALA A 127 -7.22 1.43 10.89
C ALA A 127 -7.35 1.54 9.37
N CYS A 128 -6.56 0.78 8.62
CA CYS A 128 -6.69 0.67 7.17
C CYS A 128 -8.06 0.14 6.73
N ILE A 129 -8.52 -0.95 7.35
CA ILE A 129 -9.85 -1.53 7.08
C ILE A 129 -10.95 -0.51 7.36
N ARG A 130 -10.83 0.24 8.47
CA ARG A 130 -11.80 1.29 8.84
C ARG A 130 -11.91 2.38 7.78
N THR A 131 -10.78 2.80 7.19
CA THR A 131 -10.80 3.76 6.08
C THR A 131 -11.59 3.21 4.90
N SER A 132 -11.29 1.98 4.48
CA SER A 132 -11.98 1.31 3.38
C SER A 132 -13.49 1.15 3.63
N VAL A 133 -13.89 0.79 4.85
CA VAL A 133 -15.31 0.73 5.27
C VAL A 133 -15.99 2.10 5.20
N GLY A 134 -15.32 3.15 5.69
CA GLY A 134 -15.84 4.52 5.61
C GLY A 134 -16.05 4.97 4.16
N ARG A 135 -15.04 4.74 3.31
CA ARG A 135 -15.06 5.04 1.87
C ARG A 135 -16.18 4.29 1.15
N PHE A 136 -16.34 2.99 1.40
CA PHE A 136 -17.43 2.20 0.84
C PHE A 136 -18.82 2.75 1.22
N ARG A 137 -19.04 3.07 2.51
CA ARG A 137 -20.30 3.71 2.97
C ARG A 137 -20.55 5.04 2.25
N ASN A 138 -19.50 5.83 2.02
CA ASN A 138 -19.60 7.11 1.32
C ASN A 138 -19.93 6.92 -0.17
N ALA A 139 -19.31 5.93 -0.82
CA ALA A 139 -19.58 5.58 -2.22
C ALA A 139 -21.04 5.18 -2.42
N VAL A 140 -21.60 4.33 -1.53
CA VAL A 140 -23.02 3.93 -1.57
C VAL A 140 -23.94 5.16 -1.49
N ARG A 141 -23.66 6.09 -0.58
CA ARG A 141 -24.47 7.32 -0.45
C ARG A 141 -24.30 8.27 -1.63
N ALA A 142 -23.08 8.40 -2.17
CA ALA A 142 -22.82 9.24 -3.33
C ALA A 142 -23.52 8.73 -4.58
N ALA A 143 -23.67 7.40 -4.72
CA ALA A 143 -24.36 6.77 -5.84
C ALA A 143 -25.84 7.19 -5.94
N ASP A 144 -26.48 7.57 -4.83
CA ASP A 144 -27.85 8.12 -4.83
C ASP A 144 -28.01 9.31 -5.78
N GLY A 145 -26.94 10.11 -5.95
CA GLY A 145 -26.93 11.26 -6.85
C GLY A 145 -26.86 10.91 -8.34
N LEU A 146 -26.56 9.66 -8.71
CA LEU A 146 -26.46 9.23 -10.11
C LEU A 146 -27.83 9.15 -10.80
N VAL A 147 -28.90 8.97 -10.02
CA VAL A 147 -30.25 8.76 -10.52
C VAL A 147 -31.24 9.67 -9.80
N ASP A 148 -32.39 9.93 -10.40
CA ASP A 148 -33.50 10.59 -9.73
C ASP A 148 -34.33 9.59 -8.91
N ALA A 149 -35.47 10.07 -8.36
CA ALA A 149 -36.37 9.26 -7.54
C ALA A 149 -37.02 8.10 -8.32
N ASP A 150 -37.15 8.23 -9.64
CA ASP A 150 -37.76 7.24 -10.54
C ASP A 150 -36.71 6.27 -11.10
N GLY A 151 -35.44 6.40 -10.68
CA GLY A 151 -34.33 5.57 -11.17
C GLY A 151 -33.78 5.99 -12.52
N LYS A 152 -34.19 7.14 -13.06
CA LYS A 152 -33.61 7.64 -14.30
C LYS A 152 -32.24 8.24 -14.03
N VAL A 153 -31.27 7.89 -14.88
CA VAL A 153 -29.92 8.43 -14.80
C VAL A 153 -29.90 9.95 -15.01
N ARG A 154 -29.14 10.63 -14.16
CA ARG A 154 -28.90 12.07 -14.21
C ARG A 154 -27.65 12.37 -15.02
N ALA A 155 -27.83 12.85 -16.25
CA ALA A 155 -26.73 13.15 -17.17
C ALA A 155 -25.71 14.16 -16.57
N ASP A 156 -26.19 15.20 -15.87
CA ASP A 156 -25.36 16.21 -15.22
C ASP A 156 -24.47 15.66 -14.10
N GLN A 157 -24.85 14.52 -13.52
CA GLN A 157 -24.14 13.86 -12.42
C GLN A 157 -23.26 12.69 -12.85
N SER A 158 -23.45 12.21 -14.08
CA SER A 158 -22.78 11.02 -14.63
C SER A 158 -21.82 11.32 -15.77
N ASP A 159 -21.87 12.53 -16.34
CA ASP A 159 -20.98 12.96 -17.41
C ASP A 159 -19.50 13.04 -16.98
N LEU A 160 -18.62 12.48 -17.82
CA LEU A 160 -17.16 12.51 -17.67
C LEU A 160 -16.45 13.30 -18.78
N SER A 161 -17.18 14.15 -19.55
CA SER A 161 -16.60 15.01 -20.59
C SER A 161 -15.51 15.96 -20.08
N SER A 162 -15.55 16.28 -18.78
CA SER A 162 -14.47 16.95 -18.05
C SER A 162 -13.85 15.97 -17.05
N PRO A 163 -12.53 16.01 -16.81
CA PRO A 163 -11.90 15.14 -15.83
C PRO A 163 -12.50 15.30 -14.42
N CYS A 164 -12.48 14.21 -13.65
CA CYS A 164 -12.74 14.28 -12.21
C CYS A 164 -11.51 14.85 -11.48
N THR A 165 -11.76 15.41 -10.30
CA THR A 165 -10.71 15.86 -9.37
C THR A 165 -10.81 15.03 -8.11
N TRP A 166 -9.70 14.48 -7.64
CA TRP A 166 -9.63 13.65 -6.43
C TRP A 166 -9.16 14.49 -5.24
N ASP A 167 -9.96 15.46 -4.82
CA ASP A 167 -9.63 16.38 -3.72
C ASP A 167 -10.67 16.34 -2.58
N GLU A 168 -11.48 15.29 -2.54
CA GLU A 168 -12.56 15.04 -1.58
C GLU A 168 -13.64 16.12 -1.52
N LYS A 169 -13.64 17.07 -2.47
CA LYS A 169 -14.67 18.09 -2.54
C LYS A 169 -15.92 17.56 -3.21
N PRO A 170 -17.11 18.09 -2.86
CA PRO A 170 -18.33 17.76 -3.56
C PRO A 170 -18.20 18.05 -5.07
N GLY A 171 -18.66 17.11 -5.88
CA GLY A 171 -18.66 17.20 -7.33
C GLY A 171 -19.80 16.39 -7.94
N ARG A 172 -19.68 16.05 -9.22
CA ARG A 172 -20.61 15.14 -9.89
C ARG A 172 -20.66 13.80 -9.16
N ALA A 173 -21.85 13.22 -9.00
CA ALA A 173 -22.04 11.97 -8.27
C ALA A 173 -21.12 10.84 -8.75
N LYS A 174 -20.93 10.68 -10.06
CA LYS A 174 -20.02 9.65 -10.60
C LYS A 174 -18.58 9.85 -10.16
N CYS A 175 -18.05 11.06 -10.23
CA CYS A 175 -16.72 11.36 -9.71
C CYS A 175 -16.62 11.11 -8.21
N ALA A 176 -17.65 11.46 -7.44
CA ALA A 176 -17.67 11.21 -6.00
C ALA A 176 -17.67 9.71 -5.67
N VAL A 177 -18.43 8.89 -6.39
CA VAL A 177 -18.40 7.43 -6.21
C VAL A 177 -17.02 6.88 -6.57
N LEU A 178 -16.47 7.26 -7.72
CA LEU A 178 -15.15 6.81 -8.17
C LEU A 178 -14.05 7.19 -7.18
N GLU A 179 -14.05 8.41 -6.64
CA GLU A 179 -13.08 8.84 -5.64
C GLU A 179 -13.16 8.00 -4.37
N GLN A 180 -14.39 7.79 -3.86
CA GLN A 180 -14.56 7.01 -2.64
C GLN A 180 -14.15 5.55 -2.86
N LEU A 181 -14.52 4.93 -3.98
CA LEU A 181 -14.09 3.56 -4.29
C LEU A 181 -12.57 3.48 -4.50
N GLY A 182 -11.98 4.39 -5.29
CA GLY A 182 -10.55 4.45 -5.54
C GLY A 182 -9.72 4.53 -4.26
N ARG A 183 -10.00 5.53 -3.41
CA ARG A 183 -9.34 5.69 -2.11
C ARG A 183 -9.68 4.57 -1.11
N GLY A 184 -10.77 3.84 -1.32
CA GLY A 184 -11.15 2.69 -0.49
C GLY A 184 -10.49 1.38 -0.94
N TRP A 185 -10.14 1.27 -2.21
CA TRP A 185 -9.54 0.08 -2.81
C TRP A 185 -8.02 0.17 -2.89
N HIS A 186 -7.46 1.37 -3.00
CA HIS A 186 -6.02 1.61 -2.95
C HIS A 186 -5.32 0.89 -1.78
N PRO A 187 -5.69 1.11 -0.49
CA PRO A 187 -5.11 0.38 0.63
C PRO A 187 -5.29 -1.15 0.55
N ILE A 188 -6.35 -1.61 -0.11
CA ILE A 188 -6.63 -3.04 -0.28
C ILE A 188 -5.68 -3.65 -1.31
N GLU A 189 -5.37 -2.94 -2.40
CA GLU A 189 -4.34 -3.35 -3.35
C GLU A 189 -2.96 -3.35 -2.67
N ASP A 190 -2.61 -2.29 -1.94
CA ASP A 190 -1.36 -2.17 -1.20
C ASP A 190 -1.17 -3.27 -0.17
N PHE A 191 -2.23 -3.69 0.52
CA PHE A 191 -2.17 -4.82 1.44
C PHE A 191 -1.52 -6.06 0.80
N TYR A 192 -1.80 -6.38 -0.47
CA TYR A 192 -1.19 -7.54 -1.12
C TYR A 192 0.28 -7.33 -1.47
N ALA A 193 0.71 -6.10 -1.79
CA ALA A 193 2.13 -5.80 -2.01
C ALA A 193 2.93 -5.71 -0.71
N HIS A 194 2.35 -5.13 0.33
CA HIS A 194 3.02 -4.73 1.56
C HIS A 194 2.96 -5.84 2.63
N SER A 195 2.10 -6.85 2.46
CA SER A 195 1.94 -7.94 3.42
C SER A 195 2.60 -9.24 2.99
N ASN A 196 2.70 -10.17 3.93
CA ASN A 196 3.09 -11.54 3.69
C ASN A 196 1.92 -12.48 3.31
N TRP A 197 0.75 -11.95 2.93
CA TRP A 197 -0.46 -12.74 2.70
C TRP A 197 -0.30 -13.75 1.55
N ALA A 198 -0.08 -13.25 0.34
CA ALA A 198 -0.01 -14.09 -0.86
C ALA A 198 1.39 -14.68 -1.11
N ASP A 199 2.38 -14.22 -0.34
CA ASP A 199 3.79 -14.42 -0.67
C ASP A 199 4.42 -15.62 0.06
N ARG A 200 5.58 -16.04 -0.43
CA ARG A 200 6.44 -17.05 0.20
C ARG A 200 7.72 -16.39 0.73
N PRO A 201 8.30 -16.92 1.83
CA PRO A 201 9.55 -16.39 2.36
C PRO A 201 10.71 -16.68 1.39
N ALA A 202 11.73 -15.82 1.42
CA ALA A 202 12.96 -16.07 0.70
C ALA A 202 13.69 -17.29 1.32
N PRO A 203 14.58 -17.97 0.56
CA PRO A 203 15.42 -19.01 1.14
C PRO A 203 16.27 -18.49 2.30
N GLY A 204 16.30 -19.21 3.41
CA GLY A 204 17.09 -18.84 4.58
C GLY A 204 16.31 -18.94 5.89
N PRO A 205 16.92 -18.49 7.01
CA PRO A 205 16.23 -18.45 8.28
C PRO A 205 15.08 -17.44 8.25
N ILE A 206 14.00 -17.76 8.97
CA ILE A 206 12.89 -16.84 9.17
C ILE A 206 13.24 -15.87 10.29
N GLY A 207 13.04 -14.58 10.06
CA GLY A 207 13.35 -13.52 11.01
C GLY A 207 13.08 -12.13 10.46
N LEU A 208 13.76 -11.12 11.03
CA LEU A 208 13.55 -9.71 10.70
C LEU A 208 13.74 -9.40 9.20
N ASP A 209 14.82 -9.91 8.61
CA ASP A 209 15.18 -9.65 7.21
C ASP A 209 14.52 -10.64 6.23
N ASN A 210 13.82 -11.65 6.76
CA ASN A 210 13.12 -12.67 5.97
C ASN A 210 11.91 -13.19 6.75
N PRO A 211 10.84 -12.39 6.87
CA PRO A 211 9.64 -12.77 7.61
C PRO A 211 8.94 -13.93 6.90
N PRO A 212 8.11 -14.71 7.63
CA PRO A 212 7.30 -15.76 7.04
C PRO A 212 6.46 -15.22 5.88
N GLY A 213 6.20 -16.06 4.89
CA GLY A 213 5.12 -15.88 3.91
C GLY A 213 3.96 -16.81 4.24
N LEU A 214 2.72 -16.37 4.06
CA LEU A 214 1.53 -17.18 4.34
C LEU A 214 1.10 -18.03 3.14
N GLY A 215 1.55 -17.68 1.93
CA GLY A 215 1.26 -18.41 0.69
C GLY A 215 -0.25 -18.59 0.42
N ARG A 216 -1.07 -17.63 0.85
CA ARG A 216 -2.52 -17.65 0.66
C ARG A 216 -2.86 -17.37 -0.79
N THR A 217 -3.90 -18.05 -1.27
CA THR A 217 -4.40 -17.89 -2.65
C THR A 217 -5.86 -17.44 -2.67
N ASP A 218 -6.50 -17.46 -1.51
CA ASP A 218 -7.80 -16.89 -1.23
C ASP A 218 -7.70 -15.39 -0.91
N VAL A 219 -8.82 -14.70 -1.11
CA VAL A 219 -9.01 -13.31 -0.67
C VAL A 219 -8.96 -13.20 0.85
N ALA A 220 -8.50 -12.05 1.36
CA ALA A 220 -8.35 -11.85 2.79
C ALA A 220 -9.73 -11.78 3.48
N PRO A 221 -10.05 -12.70 4.42
CA PRO A 221 -11.38 -12.79 5.02
C PRO A 221 -11.69 -11.63 5.99
N PHE A 222 -10.68 -10.87 6.41
CA PHE A 222 -10.83 -9.67 7.23
C PHE A 222 -10.91 -8.38 6.40
N LEU A 223 -10.92 -8.45 5.07
CA LEU A 223 -11.20 -7.32 4.18
C LEU A 223 -12.67 -7.31 3.69
N ASP A 224 -13.59 -7.93 4.43
CA ASP A 224 -15.02 -8.02 4.11
C ASP A 224 -15.75 -6.66 4.32
N ILE A 225 -15.42 -5.69 3.46
CA ILE A 225 -15.79 -4.29 3.61
C ILE A 225 -17.30 -4.09 3.62
N ARG A 226 -18.03 -4.78 2.73
CA ARG A 226 -19.50 -4.69 2.67
C ARG A 226 -20.16 -5.24 3.94
N ARG A 227 -19.71 -6.39 4.45
CA ARG A 227 -20.24 -6.90 5.72
C ARG A 227 -20.03 -5.87 6.83
N TYR A 228 -18.83 -5.31 6.92
CA TYR A 228 -18.48 -4.34 7.95
C TYR A 228 -19.20 -3.01 7.79
N SER A 229 -19.52 -2.58 6.56
CA SER A 229 -20.24 -1.34 6.32
C SER A 229 -21.64 -1.33 6.92
N THR A 230 -22.27 -2.50 7.07
CA THR A 230 -23.62 -2.66 7.67
C THR A 230 -23.61 -2.89 9.19
N MET A 231 -22.43 -3.04 9.79
CA MET A 231 -22.25 -3.33 11.22
C MET A 231 -21.86 -2.08 12.01
N LYS A 232 -22.09 -2.11 13.34
CA LYS A 232 -21.52 -1.10 14.24
C LYS A 232 -20.01 -1.24 14.31
N ASP A 233 -19.31 -0.12 14.51
CA ASP A 233 -17.85 -0.11 14.45
C ASP A 233 -17.17 -1.07 15.45
N ALA A 234 -17.67 -1.13 16.68
CA ALA A 234 -17.16 -2.05 17.69
C ALA A 234 -17.39 -3.53 17.31
N ASP A 235 -18.49 -3.84 16.61
CA ASP A 235 -18.85 -5.21 16.26
C ASP A 235 -18.04 -5.73 15.09
N TRP A 236 -17.89 -4.93 14.02
CA TRP A 236 -17.07 -5.37 12.89
C TRP A 236 -15.58 -5.41 13.26
N THR A 237 -15.11 -4.48 14.11
CA THR A 237 -13.71 -4.50 14.57
C THR A 237 -13.41 -5.80 15.31
N ARG A 238 -14.35 -6.30 16.13
CA ARG A 238 -14.22 -7.60 16.81
C ARG A 238 -14.23 -8.77 15.82
N ASP A 239 -15.16 -8.78 14.86
CA ASP A 239 -15.27 -9.83 13.84
C ASP A 239 -14.01 -9.89 12.95
N ALA A 240 -13.47 -8.75 12.51
CA ALA A 240 -12.23 -8.66 11.74
C ALA A 240 -11.03 -9.18 12.54
N ARG A 241 -10.92 -8.82 13.84
CA ARG A 241 -9.86 -9.30 14.73
C ARG A 241 -9.77 -10.82 14.82
N GLU A 242 -10.91 -11.50 14.86
CA GLU A 242 -10.97 -12.96 14.95
C GLU A 242 -10.53 -13.66 13.64
N ARG A 243 -10.55 -12.94 12.52
CA ARG A 243 -10.21 -13.47 11.18
C ARG A 243 -8.76 -13.20 10.77
N ILE A 244 -8.07 -12.28 11.45
CA ILE A 244 -6.67 -11.95 11.16
C ILE A 244 -5.77 -13.12 11.60
N PRO A 245 -4.99 -13.74 10.69
CA PRO A 245 -4.06 -14.80 11.06
C PRO A 245 -2.99 -14.28 12.03
N ALA A 246 -2.60 -15.14 12.98
CA ALA A 246 -1.61 -14.79 13.99
C ALA A 246 -0.29 -14.28 13.39
N ASP A 247 0.13 -14.87 12.26
CA ASP A 247 1.41 -14.59 11.60
C ASP A 247 1.31 -13.61 10.41
N LEU A 248 0.16 -12.95 10.23
CA LEU A 248 0.03 -11.89 9.24
C LEU A 248 0.92 -10.70 9.60
N ALA A 249 1.64 -10.15 8.63
CA ALA A 249 2.39 -8.92 8.81
C ALA A 249 2.28 -8.05 7.55
N THR A 250 2.16 -6.74 7.71
CA THR A 250 2.50 -5.75 6.66
C THR A 250 3.81 -5.07 7.02
N GLY A 251 4.53 -4.51 6.05
CA GLY A 251 5.81 -3.87 6.30
C GLY A 251 5.70 -2.59 7.13
N CYS A 252 6.70 -2.30 7.95
CA CYS A 252 6.85 -0.97 8.54
C CYS A 252 7.34 0.02 7.48
N TYR A 253 6.66 1.17 7.39
CA TYR A 253 7.04 2.28 6.52
C TYR A 253 7.05 3.59 7.34
N PRO A 254 8.00 4.52 7.14
CA PRO A 254 8.15 5.71 7.98
C PRO A 254 7.14 6.83 7.64
N ASP A 255 5.86 6.47 7.49
CA ASP A 255 4.71 7.36 7.32
C ASP A 255 4.01 7.61 8.67
N ILE A 256 2.96 8.43 8.66
CA ILE A 256 2.15 8.70 9.85
C ILE A 256 1.28 7.48 10.15
N ASP A 257 1.52 6.85 11.32
CA ASP A 257 0.75 5.70 11.78
C ASP A 257 -0.71 6.05 12.17
N SER A 258 -1.51 5.05 12.56
CA SER A 258 -2.92 5.26 12.93
C SER A 258 -3.15 6.19 14.13
N THR A 259 -2.11 6.53 14.89
CA THR A 259 -2.21 7.51 15.98
C THR A 259 -2.22 8.95 15.47
N GLY A 260 -1.69 9.21 14.27
CA GLY A 260 -1.67 10.53 13.65
C GLY A 260 -0.64 11.50 14.26
N VAL A 261 0.23 11.05 15.16
CA VAL A 261 1.09 11.94 15.97
C VAL A 261 2.49 12.11 15.41
N LYS A 262 3.08 11.05 14.84
CA LYS A 262 4.45 11.06 14.32
C LYS A 262 4.65 9.98 13.26
N PRO A 263 5.69 10.12 12.42
CA PRO A 263 6.12 9.03 11.57
C PRO A 263 6.44 7.76 12.38
N ALA A 264 6.13 6.60 11.83
CA ALA A 264 6.44 5.31 12.43
C ALA A 264 7.96 5.13 12.56
N ASP A 265 8.40 4.67 13.73
CA ASP A 265 9.79 4.25 13.93
C ASP A 265 9.94 2.80 13.49
N CYS A 266 10.68 2.57 12.40
CA CYS A 266 10.92 1.24 11.83
C CYS A 266 12.20 0.57 12.35
N ALA A 267 12.93 1.16 13.30
CA ALA A 267 14.12 0.54 13.85
C ALA A 267 13.79 -0.81 14.52
N GLY A 268 14.46 -1.89 14.08
CA GLY A 268 14.25 -3.24 14.61
C GLY A 268 12.93 -3.90 14.23
N ARG A 269 12.19 -3.33 13.26
CA ARG A 269 10.93 -3.86 12.72
C ARG A 269 11.14 -4.42 11.31
N VAL A 270 10.27 -5.33 10.90
CA VAL A 270 10.19 -5.85 9.53
C VAL A 270 9.84 -4.68 8.64
N ALA A 271 10.80 -4.23 7.84
CA ALA A 271 10.63 -3.07 6.97
C ALA A 271 9.80 -3.41 5.73
N HIS A 272 9.09 -2.42 5.18
CA HIS A 272 8.47 -2.55 3.86
C HIS A 272 9.55 -2.67 2.77
N ASN A 273 10.26 -1.57 2.49
CA ASN A 273 11.10 -1.35 1.30
C ASN A 273 12.12 -2.44 0.93
N HIS A 274 12.66 -3.17 1.91
CA HIS A 274 13.74 -4.13 1.66
C HIS A 274 13.36 -5.56 2.02
N VAL A 275 12.18 -5.79 2.61
CA VAL A 275 11.84 -7.07 3.20
C VAL A 275 10.49 -7.59 2.69
N LEU A 276 9.39 -6.84 2.88
CA LEU A 276 8.06 -7.26 2.43
C LEU A 276 7.62 -6.67 1.09
N ASN A 277 8.29 -5.62 0.61
CA ASN A 277 7.92 -4.88 -0.59
C ASN A 277 7.76 -5.77 -1.83
N LYS A 278 6.57 -5.69 -2.43
CA LYS A 278 6.25 -6.23 -3.76
C LYS A 278 5.67 -5.15 -4.69
N ASP A 279 6.08 -3.90 -4.49
CA ASP A 279 5.58 -2.71 -5.17
C ASP A 279 5.87 -2.73 -6.67
N THR A 280 6.93 -3.47 -7.06
CA THR A 280 7.30 -3.75 -8.45
C THR A 280 7.76 -5.20 -8.60
N ALA A 281 7.68 -5.75 -9.81
CA ALA A 281 8.24 -7.07 -10.12
C ALA A 281 9.77 -7.14 -9.89
N ALA A 282 10.45 -5.99 -9.82
CA ALA A 282 11.89 -5.91 -9.66
C ALA A 282 12.36 -6.04 -8.20
N SER A 283 11.49 -5.84 -7.21
CA SER A 283 11.86 -5.90 -5.79
C SER A 283 12.41 -7.28 -5.40
N PRO A 284 13.34 -7.40 -4.42
CA PRO A 284 13.90 -8.69 -4.03
C PRO A 284 12.85 -9.73 -3.60
N ARG A 285 11.88 -9.31 -2.77
CA ARG A 285 10.78 -10.17 -2.31
C ARG A 285 9.87 -10.59 -3.46
N SER A 286 9.58 -9.70 -4.41
CA SER A 286 8.81 -9.98 -5.64
C SER A 286 9.34 -11.16 -6.45
N ARG A 287 10.67 -11.27 -6.57
CA ARG A 287 11.32 -12.32 -7.38
C ARG A 287 11.35 -13.68 -6.70
N THR A 288 11.07 -13.74 -5.41
CA THR A 288 11.00 -15.00 -4.69
C THR A 288 9.74 -15.71 -5.11
N ASP A 289 9.85 -16.87 -5.77
CA ASP A 289 8.73 -17.75 -6.10
C ASP A 289 7.51 -17.04 -6.74
N ASP A 290 7.77 -16.07 -7.63
CA ASP A 290 6.74 -15.25 -8.29
C ASP A 290 5.78 -14.53 -7.32
N ASN A 291 6.29 -14.09 -6.17
CA ASN A 291 5.53 -13.35 -5.18
C ASN A 291 4.82 -12.12 -5.74
N PHE A 292 5.38 -11.45 -6.76
CA PHE A 292 4.70 -10.34 -7.44
C PHE A 292 3.46 -10.80 -8.20
N GLY A 293 3.56 -11.89 -8.97
CA GLY A 293 2.41 -12.51 -9.64
C GLY A 293 1.34 -12.94 -8.64
N HIS A 294 1.73 -13.54 -7.52
CA HIS A 294 0.79 -13.93 -6.46
C HIS A 294 0.09 -12.72 -5.81
N ALA A 295 0.84 -11.65 -5.51
CA ALA A 295 0.27 -10.43 -4.93
C ALA A 295 -0.71 -9.74 -5.87
N THR A 296 -0.33 -9.54 -7.14
CA THR A 296 -1.17 -8.90 -8.16
C THR A 296 -2.42 -9.74 -8.48
N ALA A 297 -2.30 -11.07 -8.55
CA ALA A 297 -3.45 -11.95 -8.72
C ALA A 297 -4.41 -11.91 -7.52
N GLY A 298 -3.87 -11.90 -6.30
CA GLY A 298 -4.65 -11.75 -5.06
C GLY A 298 -5.39 -10.41 -4.99
N ALA A 299 -4.70 -9.30 -5.28
CA ALA A 299 -5.30 -7.97 -5.34
C ALA A 299 -6.39 -7.89 -6.42
N THR A 300 -6.15 -8.45 -7.61
CA THR A 300 -7.15 -8.50 -8.69
C THR A 300 -8.41 -9.24 -8.24
N ALA A 301 -8.24 -10.43 -7.65
CA ALA A 301 -9.37 -11.22 -7.15
C ALA A 301 -10.13 -10.50 -6.03
N GLU A 302 -9.41 -9.79 -5.15
CA GLU A 302 -9.98 -8.96 -4.09
C GLU A 302 -10.80 -7.81 -4.68
N ILE A 303 -10.25 -7.01 -5.60
CA ILE A 303 -10.97 -5.87 -6.20
C ILE A 303 -12.17 -6.34 -7.02
N THR A 304 -12.08 -7.46 -7.74
CA THR A 304 -13.26 -8.08 -8.38
C THR A 304 -14.34 -8.42 -7.34
N ARG A 305 -13.97 -8.97 -6.18
CA ARG A 305 -14.92 -9.24 -5.09
C ARG A 305 -15.51 -7.93 -4.54
N GLN A 306 -14.68 -6.94 -4.24
CA GLN A 306 -15.12 -5.64 -3.69
C GLN A 306 -16.10 -4.93 -4.63
N TRP A 307 -15.87 -5.00 -5.94
CA TRP A 307 -16.80 -4.47 -6.93
C TRP A 307 -18.15 -5.19 -6.89
N ASN A 308 -18.15 -6.52 -6.93
CA ASN A 308 -19.38 -7.32 -6.85
C ASN A 308 -20.16 -7.05 -5.55
N ASP A 309 -19.44 -6.88 -4.44
CA ASP A 309 -20.01 -6.54 -3.15
C ASP A 309 -20.63 -5.13 -3.17
N PHE A 310 -19.97 -4.16 -3.79
CA PHE A 310 -20.52 -2.82 -3.96
C PHE A 310 -21.79 -2.81 -4.82
N GLU A 311 -21.80 -3.52 -5.95
CA GLU A 311 -23.00 -3.67 -6.78
C GLU A 311 -24.16 -4.26 -5.95
N ALA A 312 -23.89 -5.35 -5.22
CA ALA A 312 -24.88 -6.00 -4.41
C ALA A 312 -25.39 -5.11 -3.26
N GLU A 313 -24.55 -4.22 -2.72
CA GLU A 313 -24.98 -3.23 -1.74
C GLU A 313 -25.88 -2.15 -2.35
N LEU A 314 -25.56 -1.64 -3.53
CA LEU A 314 -26.43 -0.66 -4.22
C LEU A 314 -27.82 -1.26 -4.51
N LEU A 315 -27.86 -2.51 -4.97
CA LEU A 315 -29.11 -3.23 -5.21
C LEU A 315 -29.93 -3.42 -3.92
N ALA A 316 -29.27 -3.66 -2.80
CA ALA A 316 -29.93 -3.84 -1.51
C ALA A 316 -30.40 -2.52 -0.88
N ALA A 317 -29.59 -1.46 -0.98
CA ALA A 317 -29.85 -0.16 -0.37
C ALA A 317 -30.89 0.66 -1.15
N TYR A 318 -30.97 0.48 -2.48
CA TYR A 318 -31.84 1.25 -3.37
C TYR A 318 -32.70 0.35 -4.28
N PRO A 319 -33.59 -0.50 -3.73
CA PRO A 319 -34.34 -1.47 -4.52
C PRO A 319 -35.47 -0.81 -5.35
N ASP A 320 -36.01 0.29 -4.85
CA ASP A 320 -37.16 0.96 -5.45
C ASP A 320 -36.84 1.50 -6.85
N HIS A 321 -37.79 1.37 -7.77
CA HIS A 321 -37.65 1.82 -9.17
C HIS A 321 -36.39 1.33 -9.88
N ARG A 322 -35.80 0.20 -9.44
CA ARG A 322 -34.52 -0.31 -9.92
C ARG A 322 -33.37 0.70 -9.78
N ARG A 323 -33.47 1.67 -8.86
CA ARG A 323 -32.48 2.74 -8.64
C ARG A 323 -31.07 2.18 -8.47
N GLY A 324 -30.89 1.18 -7.62
CA GLY A 324 -29.58 0.53 -7.42
C GLY A 324 -29.02 -0.09 -8.71
N ALA A 325 -29.85 -0.74 -9.52
CA ALA A 325 -29.41 -1.31 -10.79
C ALA A 325 -29.01 -0.22 -11.81
N GLN A 326 -29.70 0.91 -11.80
CA GLN A 326 -29.41 2.06 -12.66
C GLN A 326 -28.13 2.79 -12.21
N MET A 327 -27.87 2.86 -10.90
CA MET A 327 -26.60 3.34 -10.36
C MET A 327 -25.43 2.46 -10.82
N VAL A 328 -25.56 1.13 -10.72
CA VAL A 328 -24.56 0.18 -11.22
C VAL A 328 -24.33 0.38 -12.72
N CYS A 329 -25.42 0.45 -13.52
CA CYS A 329 -25.32 0.73 -14.94
C CYS A 329 -24.55 2.03 -15.23
N ALA A 330 -24.85 3.11 -14.50
CA ALA A 330 -24.20 4.39 -14.70
C ALA A 330 -22.71 4.42 -14.32
N LEU A 331 -22.29 3.52 -13.42
CA LEU A 331 -20.90 3.41 -13.00
C LEU A 331 -20.02 2.63 -13.95
N VAL A 332 -20.59 1.77 -14.81
CA VAL A 332 -19.80 0.94 -15.74
C VAL A 332 -19.79 1.48 -17.17
N HIS A 333 -20.69 2.41 -17.52
CA HIS A 333 -20.80 2.97 -18.88
C HIS A 333 -20.23 4.38 -18.98
N ASP A 334 -19.69 4.73 -20.14
CA ASP A 334 -19.09 6.02 -20.47
C ASP A 334 -20.14 7.10 -20.78
N ASP A 335 -21.28 6.71 -21.37
CA ASP A 335 -22.48 7.56 -21.53
C ASP A 335 -23.71 6.92 -20.87
N PRO A 336 -23.82 7.00 -19.53
CA PRO A 336 -24.93 6.43 -18.78
C PRO A 336 -26.32 6.92 -19.19
N ALA A 337 -26.45 8.19 -19.57
CA ALA A 337 -27.75 8.79 -19.89
C ALA A 337 -28.38 8.16 -21.14
N THR A 338 -27.55 7.63 -22.04
CA THR A 338 -27.98 6.89 -23.23
C THR A 338 -28.04 5.38 -22.98
N ALA A 339 -27.07 4.82 -22.26
CA ALA A 339 -26.91 3.38 -22.09
C ALA A 339 -27.86 2.75 -21.05
N CYS A 340 -28.37 3.56 -20.10
CA CYS A 340 -29.14 3.10 -18.94
C CYS A 340 -30.56 3.72 -18.96
N PRO A 341 -31.49 3.16 -19.76
CA PRO A 341 -32.83 3.72 -19.98
C PRO A 341 -33.80 3.59 -18.80
#